data_AF-A0A529WSA8-F1
#
_entry.id   AF-A0A529WSA8-F1
#
_cell.length_a   1.000
_cell.length_b   1.000
_cell.length_c   1.000
_cell.angle_alpha   90.00
_cell.angle_beta   90.00
_cell.angle_gamma   90.00
#
_symmetry.space_group_name_H-M   'P 1'
#
loop_
_entity.id
_entity.type
_entity.pdbx_description
1 polymer ?
#
loop_
_entity_poly.entity_id
_entity_poly.type
_entity_poly.pdbx_seq_one_letter_code
_entity_poly.pdbx_strand_id
1 'polypeptide(L)'
;MRIACVHQGYELYGSDRSFAESVAALRAAFPAAEIEVVLPREGPIVDILAPHASRIVFEPLWVLRRQAMLRLATVEMARLPAALWRAWRRMRGSDLTYINTSIIADYALAARLLPRKALLHIHEIPEGILRKVLVALMRWSRADLIFNSRATRATFGDPPAVDARGRRT
;
A
#
# COMPACT_ATOMS: atom_id res chain seq x y z
N MET A 1 -7.41 12.72 -12.78
CA MET A 1 -7.25 11.45 -12.04
C MET A 1 -6.48 11.74 -10.77
N ARG A 2 -6.93 11.20 -9.63
CA ARG A 2 -6.29 11.35 -8.31
C ARG A 2 -5.71 10.03 -7.86
N ILE A 3 -4.41 9.99 -7.62
CA ILE A 3 -3.67 8.80 -7.21
C ILE A 3 -3.07 9.05 -5.83
N ALA A 4 -3.41 8.22 -4.86
CA ALA A 4 -2.74 8.20 -3.57
C ALA A 4 -1.67 7.11 -3.56
N CYS A 5 -0.43 7.46 -3.25
CA CYS A 5 0.71 6.56 -3.15
C CYS A 5 1.15 6.49 -1.69
N VAL A 6 1.01 5.33 -1.06
CA VAL A 6 1.21 5.15 0.39
C VAL A 6 2.42 4.27 0.65
N HIS A 7 3.34 4.75 1.50
CA HIS A 7 4.55 4.02 1.83
C HIS A 7 4.97 4.21 3.29
N GLN A 8 5.51 3.15 3.91
CA GLN A 8 5.88 3.13 5.33
C GLN A 8 7.32 3.59 5.60
N GLY A 9 8.18 3.61 4.59
CA GLY A 9 9.55 4.09 4.67
C GLY A 9 9.64 5.60 4.46
N TYR A 10 10.71 6.19 4.95
CA TYR A 10 11.01 7.62 4.81
C TYR A 10 12.52 7.86 4.64
N GLU A 11 13.31 6.80 4.47
CA GLU A 11 14.76 6.85 4.33
C GLU A 11 15.12 6.56 2.87
N LEU A 12 16.23 5.88 2.60
CA LEU A 12 16.63 5.50 1.24
C LEU A 12 16.97 4.01 1.16
N TYR A 13 16.24 3.19 1.91
CA TYR A 13 16.35 1.74 1.81
C TYR A 13 15.81 1.22 0.48
N GLY A 14 16.07 -0.06 0.17
CA GLY A 14 15.68 -0.64 -1.12
C GLY A 14 14.17 -0.50 -1.43
N SER A 15 13.31 -0.68 -0.43
CA SER A 15 11.86 -0.49 -0.57
C SER A 15 11.47 0.96 -0.88
N ASP A 16 12.22 1.91 -0.33
CA ASP A 16 11.96 3.34 -0.41
C ASP A 16 12.32 3.84 -1.82
N ARG A 17 13.46 3.36 -2.34
CA ARG A 17 13.87 3.62 -3.74
C ARG A 17 12.90 3.00 -4.74
N SER A 18 12.52 1.73 -4.53
CA SER A 18 11.54 1.06 -5.39
C SER A 18 10.17 1.75 -5.36
N PHE A 19 9.77 2.30 -4.21
CA PHE A 19 8.58 3.13 -4.11
C PHE A 19 8.69 4.38 -4.98
N ALA A 20 9.80 5.12 -4.85
CA ALA A 20 10.01 6.34 -5.63
C ALA A 20 10.03 6.07 -7.15
N GLU A 21 10.67 4.99 -7.59
CA GLU A 21 10.63 4.54 -8.99
C GLU A 21 9.19 4.24 -9.46
N SER A 22 8.39 3.61 -8.61
CA SER A 22 6.98 3.35 -8.92
C SER A 22 6.18 4.65 -9.07
N VAL A 23 6.43 5.63 -8.20
CA VAL A 23 5.79 6.96 -8.27
C VAL A 23 6.23 7.71 -9.53
N ALA A 24 7.52 7.63 -9.89
CA ALA A 24 8.04 8.19 -11.13
C ALA A 24 7.38 7.56 -12.37
N ALA A 25 7.22 6.23 -12.38
CA ALA A 25 6.52 5.51 -13.44
C ALA A 25 5.04 5.93 -13.55
N LEU A 26 4.34 6.09 -12.41
CA LEU A 26 2.96 6.60 -12.39
C LEU A 26 2.86 8.02 -12.94
N ARG A 27 3.80 8.91 -12.58
CA ARG A 27 3.86 10.27 -13.15
C ARG A 27 4.08 10.24 -14.66
N ALA A 28 4.99 9.40 -15.15
CA ALA A 28 5.25 9.28 -16.58
C ALA A 28 4.04 8.74 -17.36
N ALA A 29 3.36 7.72 -16.82
CA ALA A 29 2.17 7.14 -17.44
C ALA A 29 0.94 8.06 -17.39
N PHE A 30 0.82 8.88 -16.33
CA PHE A 30 -0.29 9.81 -16.14
C PHE A 30 0.21 11.24 -15.83
N PRO A 31 0.71 11.97 -16.84
CA PRO A 31 1.34 13.27 -16.62
C PRO A 31 0.44 14.30 -15.94
N ALA A 32 -0.87 14.27 -16.23
CA ALA A 32 -1.87 15.17 -15.66
C ALA A 32 -2.53 14.66 -14.36
N ALA A 33 -2.10 13.51 -13.81
CA ALA A 33 -2.68 13.01 -12.56
C ALA A 33 -2.22 13.84 -11.35
N GLU A 34 -3.12 14.02 -10.38
CA GLU A 34 -2.77 14.51 -9.06
C GLU A 34 -2.24 13.34 -8.24
N ILE A 35 -0.94 13.33 -7.95
CA ILE A 35 -0.28 12.26 -7.20
C ILE A 35 -0.01 12.76 -5.78
N GLU A 36 -0.79 12.28 -4.81
CA GLU A 36 -0.52 12.48 -3.39
C GLU A 36 0.36 11.34 -2.88
N VAL A 37 1.49 11.65 -2.28
CA VAL A 37 2.33 10.68 -1.58
C VAL A 37 2.12 10.80 -0.08
N VAL A 38 1.85 9.68 0.60
CA VAL A 38 1.64 9.61 2.05
C VAL A 38 2.79 8.85 2.67
N LEU A 39 3.48 9.52 3.59
CA LEU A 39 4.60 8.99 4.37
C LEU A 39 4.31 9.10 5.87
N PRO A 40 4.91 8.28 6.74
CA PRO A 40 4.69 8.40 8.18
C PRO A 40 5.38 9.62 8.81
N ARG A 41 6.46 10.10 8.18
CA ARG A 41 7.24 11.27 8.59
C ARG A 41 8.14 11.75 7.47
N GLU A 42 8.73 12.92 7.65
CA GLU A 42 9.73 13.49 6.75
C GLU A 42 11.05 12.71 6.81
N GLY A 43 11.78 12.70 5.70
CA GLY A 43 13.09 12.09 5.59
C GLY A 43 13.65 12.14 4.16
N PRO A 44 14.84 11.57 3.92
CA PRO A 44 15.57 11.73 2.65
C PRO A 44 14.83 11.22 1.40
N ILE A 45 13.81 10.36 1.56
CA ILE A 45 12.96 9.93 0.43
C ILE A 45 12.24 11.09 -0.25
N VAL A 46 12.00 12.20 0.48
CA VAL A 46 11.23 13.35 -0.01
C VAL A 46 11.88 13.94 -1.25
N ASP A 47 13.20 14.05 -1.28
CA ASP A 47 13.95 14.65 -2.39
C ASP A 47 13.75 13.89 -3.70
N ILE A 48 13.71 12.56 -3.63
CA ILE A 48 13.52 11.69 -4.81
C ILE A 48 12.04 11.55 -5.21
N LEU A 49 11.10 11.92 -4.34
CA LEU A 49 9.66 11.88 -4.60
C LEU A 49 9.11 13.21 -5.11
N ALA A 50 9.66 14.33 -4.63
CA ALA A 50 9.15 15.67 -4.90
C ALA A 50 9.00 15.99 -6.40
N PRO A 51 9.91 15.57 -7.31
CA PRO A 51 9.75 15.83 -8.74
C PRO A 51 8.55 15.12 -9.39
N HIS A 52 8.04 14.07 -8.75
CA HIS A 52 7.01 13.20 -9.31
C HIS A 52 5.65 13.35 -8.59
N ALA A 53 5.67 13.74 -7.32
CA ALA A 53 4.49 13.97 -6.51
C ALA A 53 3.86 15.36 -6.78
N SER A 54 2.53 15.42 -6.82
CA SER A 54 1.81 16.70 -6.77
C SER A 54 1.78 17.27 -5.35
N ARG A 55 1.76 16.40 -4.34
CA ARG A 55 1.92 16.77 -2.93
C ARG A 55 2.44 15.59 -2.11
N ILE A 56 3.15 15.89 -1.03
CA ILE A 56 3.61 14.91 -0.05
C ILE A 56 2.96 15.28 1.29
N VAL A 57 2.34 14.30 1.94
CA VAL A 57 1.68 14.46 3.24
C VAL A 57 2.23 13.48 4.25
N PHE A 58 2.30 13.90 5.50
CA PHE A 58 2.83 13.10 6.60
C PHE A 58 1.72 12.71 7.56
N GLU A 59 1.44 11.41 7.67
CA GLU A 59 0.38 10.88 8.53
C GLU A 59 0.77 9.54 9.17
N PRO A 60 0.36 9.26 10.43
CA PRO A 60 0.61 7.97 11.04
C PRO A 60 -0.07 6.82 10.27
N LEU A 61 0.74 5.89 9.79
CA LEU A 61 0.33 4.65 9.12
C LEU A 61 0.34 3.48 10.10
N TRP A 62 -0.66 2.59 10.02
CA TRP A 62 -0.71 1.41 10.87
C TRP A 62 -0.07 0.21 10.15
N VAL A 63 1.11 -0.20 10.63
CA VAL A 63 1.96 -1.22 9.98
C VAL A 63 2.07 -2.46 10.86
N LEU A 64 1.75 -3.63 10.31
CA LEU A 64 1.80 -4.92 11.01
C LEU A 64 3.23 -5.50 11.11
N ARG A 65 4.10 -4.97 11.99
CA ARG A 65 5.47 -5.50 12.15
C ARG A 65 5.50 -6.84 12.91
N ARG A 66 6.49 -7.70 12.66
CA ARG A 66 6.66 -8.99 13.37
C ARG A 66 6.77 -8.81 14.90
N GLN A 67 7.47 -7.75 15.34
CA GLN A 67 7.52 -7.32 16.75
C GLN A 67 6.19 -6.74 17.27
N ALA A 68 5.33 -6.23 16.38
CA ALA A 68 4.00 -5.76 16.73
C ALA A 68 3.03 -6.93 16.98
N MET A 69 3.27 -8.14 16.45
CA MET A 69 2.41 -9.28 16.77
C MET A 69 2.45 -9.66 18.25
N LEU A 70 3.59 -9.53 18.91
CA LEU A 70 3.72 -9.71 20.37
C LEU A 70 3.13 -8.52 21.16
N ARG A 71 3.00 -7.35 20.53
CA ARG A 71 2.40 -6.13 21.11
C ARG A 71 0.94 -5.90 20.69
N LEU A 72 0.33 -6.80 19.92
CA LEU A 72 -1.08 -6.77 19.51
C LEU A 72 -2.05 -6.69 20.71
N ALA A 73 -1.58 -7.04 21.91
CA ALA A 73 -2.31 -6.93 23.17
C ALA A 73 -2.20 -5.54 23.87
N THR A 74 -1.62 -4.50 23.23
CA THR A 74 -1.41 -3.17 23.83
C THR A 74 -1.85 -2.01 22.93
N VAL A 75 -1.61 -0.76 23.38
CA VAL A 75 -2.02 0.59 22.88
C VAL A 75 -2.09 0.78 21.36
N GLU A 76 -1.35 0.01 20.57
CA GLU A 76 -1.37 0.04 19.10
C GLU A 76 -2.75 -0.32 18.50
N MET A 77 -3.57 -1.12 19.20
CA MET A 77 -4.93 -1.44 18.76
C MET A 77 -5.89 -0.25 18.89
N ALA A 78 -5.71 0.61 19.89
CA ALA A 78 -6.55 1.79 20.09
C ALA A 78 -6.42 2.82 18.96
N ARG A 79 -5.31 2.79 18.20
CA ARG A 79 -5.07 3.66 17.05
C ARG A 79 -5.68 3.14 15.75
N LEU A 80 -6.09 1.87 15.71
CA LEU A 80 -6.60 1.23 14.51
C LEU A 80 -7.87 1.91 13.96
N PRO A 81 -8.90 2.26 14.76
CA PRO A 81 -10.10 2.91 14.21
C PRO A 81 -9.79 4.24 13.51
N ALA A 82 -8.90 5.05 14.09
CA ALA A 82 -8.46 6.31 13.50
C ALA A 82 -7.64 6.09 12.23
N ALA A 83 -6.75 5.09 12.20
CA ALA A 83 -5.97 4.74 11.02
C ALA A 83 -6.87 4.24 9.88
N LEU A 84 -7.83 3.36 10.17
CA LEU A 84 -8.83 2.88 9.22
C LEU A 84 -9.68 4.01 8.66
N TRP A 85 -10.12 4.95 9.49
CA TRP A 85 -10.89 6.11 9.03
C TRP A 85 -10.06 6.98 8.09
N ARG A 86 -8.79 7.26 8.42
CA ARG A 86 -7.88 8.02 7.55
C ARG A 86 -7.67 7.31 6.20
N ALA A 87 -7.37 6.02 6.23
CA ALA A 87 -7.18 5.20 5.03
C ALA A 87 -8.46 5.19 4.17
N TRP A 88 -9.62 4.91 4.76
CA TRP A 88 -10.90 4.90 4.07
C TRP A 88 -11.24 6.25 3.44
N ARG A 89 -11.10 7.35 4.19
CA ARG A 89 -11.38 8.71 3.69
C ARG A 89 -10.50 9.04 2.49
N ARG A 90 -9.21 8.71 2.56
CA ARG A 90 -8.26 8.92 1.45
C ARG A 90 -8.64 8.10 0.24
N MET A 91 -8.81 6.79 0.42
CA MET A 91 -9.20 5.88 -0.66
C MET A 91 -10.52 6.30 -1.31
N ARG A 92 -11.49 6.80 -0.54
CA ARG A 92 -12.75 7.30 -1.07
C ARG A 92 -12.54 8.51 -1.97
N GLY A 93 -11.63 9.42 -1.61
CA GLY A 93 -11.30 10.64 -2.37
C GLY A 93 -10.40 10.42 -3.59
N SER A 94 -9.68 9.30 -3.65
CA SER A 94 -8.80 8.95 -4.78
C SER A 94 -9.52 8.08 -5.82
N ASP A 95 -9.06 8.13 -7.07
CA ASP A 95 -9.47 7.20 -8.13
C ASP A 95 -8.69 5.88 -8.01
N LEU A 96 -7.43 5.97 -7.58
CA LEU A 96 -6.53 4.84 -7.32
C LEU A 96 -5.70 5.09 -6.06
N THR A 97 -5.49 4.06 -5.26
CA THR A 97 -4.59 4.06 -4.10
C THR A 97 -3.55 2.96 -4.28
N TYR A 98 -2.33 3.35 -4.62
CA TYR A 98 -1.17 2.50 -4.72
C TYR A 98 -0.48 2.37 -3.35
N ILE A 99 -0.27 1.14 -2.89
CA ILE A 99 0.28 0.86 -1.56
C ILE A 99 1.51 -0.02 -1.75
N ASN A 100 2.69 0.57 -1.53
CA ASN A 100 3.97 -0.10 -1.78
C ASN A 100 4.56 -0.71 -0.51
N THR A 101 3.80 -1.59 0.14
CA THR A 101 4.32 -2.43 1.23
C THR A 101 3.43 -3.65 1.45
N SER A 102 4.06 -4.77 1.83
CA SER A 102 3.40 -6.03 2.19
C SER A 102 2.66 -6.00 3.54
N ILE A 103 2.74 -4.88 4.29
CA ILE A 103 2.54 -4.85 5.75
C ILE A 103 1.54 -3.75 6.21
N ILE A 104 1.05 -2.90 5.31
CA ILE A 104 0.02 -1.88 5.62
C ILE A 104 -1.37 -2.55 5.65
N ALA A 105 -1.74 -3.08 6.81
CA ALA A 105 -2.97 -3.82 7.00
C ALA A 105 -4.23 -2.93 7.06
N ASP A 106 -4.11 -1.67 7.50
CA ASP A 106 -5.23 -0.72 7.56
C ASP A 106 -5.78 -0.39 6.15
N TYR A 107 -4.93 -0.15 5.16
CA TYR A 107 -5.37 0.04 3.78
C TYR A 107 -5.91 -1.25 3.14
N ALA A 108 -5.34 -2.41 3.46
CA ALA A 108 -5.91 -3.69 3.03
C ALA A 108 -7.32 -3.91 3.64
N LEU A 109 -7.53 -3.52 4.90
CA LEU A 109 -8.83 -3.57 5.55
C LEU A 109 -9.82 -2.58 4.92
N ALA A 110 -9.40 -1.34 4.67
CA ALA A 110 -10.22 -0.32 4.05
C ALA A 110 -10.59 -0.65 2.59
N ALA A 111 -9.72 -1.34 1.85
CA ALA A 111 -9.95 -1.77 0.48
C ALA A 111 -11.18 -2.67 0.31
N ARG A 112 -11.54 -3.44 1.35
CA ARG A 112 -12.73 -4.30 1.30
C ARG A 112 -14.02 -3.52 1.09
N LEU A 113 -14.08 -2.31 1.64
CA LEU A 113 -15.24 -1.41 1.56
C LEU A 113 -15.22 -0.56 0.29
N LEU A 114 -14.08 -0.51 -0.41
CA LEU A 114 -13.85 0.30 -1.59
C LEU A 114 -13.15 -0.54 -2.67
N PRO A 115 -13.81 -1.58 -3.19
CA PRO A 115 -13.20 -2.46 -4.19
C PRO A 115 -12.78 -1.67 -5.43
N ARG A 116 -11.70 -2.09 -6.09
CA ARG A 116 -11.11 -1.47 -7.30
C ARG A 116 -10.46 -0.10 -7.10
N LYS A 117 -10.36 0.37 -5.86
CA LYS A 117 -9.61 1.60 -5.54
C LYS A 117 -8.21 1.34 -5.00
N ALA A 118 -7.83 0.10 -4.73
CA ALA A 118 -6.55 -0.24 -4.10
C ALA A 118 -5.72 -1.20 -4.94
N LEU A 119 -4.44 -0.85 -5.08
CA LEU A 119 -3.40 -1.63 -5.72
C LEU A 119 -2.27 -1.86 -4.73
N LEU A 120 -2.12 -3.09 -4.23
CA LEU A 120 -1.10 -3.45 -3.25
C LEU A 120 0.08 -4.09 -3.96
N HIS A 121 1.26 -3.50 -3.79
CA HIS A 121 2.51 -4.03 -4.32
C HIS A 121 3.25 -4.79 -3.21
N ILE A 122 3.33 -6.10 -3.39
CA ILE A 122 3.93 -7.03 -2.44
C ILE A 122 5.36 -7.34 -2.89
N HIS A 123 6.32 -6.96 -2.03
CA HIS A 123 7.75 -7.10 -2.29
C HIS A 123 8.41 -8.25 -1.53
N GLU A 124 7.76 -8.72 -0.46
CA GLU A 124 8.37 -9.65 0.49
C GLU A 124 7.47 -10.86 0.72
N ILE A 125 8.11 -12.00 0.96
CA ILE A 125 7.45 -13.22 1.40
C ILE A 125 7.54 -13.27 2.93
N PRO A 126 6.47 -12.93 3.66
CA PRO A 126 6.42 -13.17 5.09
C PRO A 126 6.57 -14.67 5.39
N GLU A 127 7.10 -15.01 6.56
CA GLU A 127 7.28 -16.40 6.99
C GLU A 127 6.28 -16.79 8.08
N GLY A 128 6.11 -18.10 8.27
CA GLY A 128 5.36 -18.67 9.39
C GLY A 128 3.88 -18.25 9.41
N ILE A 129 3.38 -17.90 10.60
CA ILE A 129 1.97 -17.53 10.81
C ILE A 129 1.63 -16.22 10.10
N LEU A 130 2.57 -15.26 10.05
CA LEU A 130 2.36 -13.96 9.40
C LEU A 130 2.05 -14.14 7.90
N ARG A 131 2.66 -15.14 7.25
CA ARG A 131 2.32 -15.51 5.89
C ARG A 131 0.86 -15.88 5.74
N LYS A 132 0.36 -16.78 6.59
CA LYS A 132 -1.03 -17.25 6.52
C LYS A 132 -2.01 -16.08 6.73
N VAL A 133 -1.75 -15.23 7.72
CA VAL A 133 -2.57 -14.05 8.02
C VAL A 133 -2.60 -13.07 6.85
N LEU A 134 -1.44 -12.72 6.30
CA LEU A 134 -1.36 -11.79 5.18
C LEU A 134 -2.01 -12.37 3.92
N VAL A 135 -1.79 -13.63 3.59
CA VAL A 135 -2.47 -14.27 2.45
C VAL A 135 -3.99 -14.24 2.62
N ALA A 136 -4.51 -14.57 3.81
CA ALA A 136 -5.94 -14.50 4.10
C ALA A 136 -6.48 -13.06 3.98
N LEU A 137 -5.76 -12.08 4.53
CA LEU A 137 -6.13 -10.66 4.47
C LEU A 137 -6.15 -10.15 3.03
N MET A 138 -5.15 -10.48 2.21
CA MET A 138 -5.06 -10.03 0.82
C MET A 138 -6.16 -10.66 -0.04
N ARG A 139 -6.49 -11.94 0.17
CA ARG A 139 -7.63 -12.58 -0.53
C ARG A 139 -8.96 -11.97 -0.10
N TRP A 140 -9.10 -11.65 1.18
CA TRP A 140 -10.29 -11.02 1.72
C TRP A 140 -10.46 -9.57 1.23
N SER A 141 -9.39 -8.78 1.14
CA SER A 141 -9.44 -7.35 0.81
C SER A 141 -10.03 -7.04 -0.56
N ARG A 142 -9.95 -7.98 -1.51
CA ARG A 142 -10.35 -7.81 -2.93
C ARG A 142 -9.65 -6.62 -3.61
N ALA A 143 -8.49 -6.22 -3.12
CA ALA A 143 -7.63 -5.27 -3.81
C ALA A 143 -6.91 -5.92 -4.99
N ASP A 144 -6.42 -5.13 -5.93
CA ASP A 144 -5.56 -5.61 -7.01
C ASP A 144 -4.13 -5.78 -6.48
N LEU A 145 -3.45 -6.86 -6.87
CA LEU A 145 -2.14 -7.23 -6.32
C LEU A 145 -1.08 -7.17 -7.41
N ILE A 146 0.02 -6.49 -7.13
CA ILE A 146 1.25 -6.52 -7.92
C ILE A 146 2.32 -7.24 -7.12
N PHE A 147 3.08 -8.08 -7.80
CA PHE A 147 4.17 -8.85 -7.22
C PHE A 147 5.48 -8.47 -7.89
N ASN A 148 6.53 -8.28 -7.10
CA ASN A 148 7.88 -8.04 -7.62
C ASN A 148 8.52 -9.29 -8.26
N SER A 149 8.02 -10.50 -7.94
CA SER A 149 8.62 -11.76 -8.39
C SER A 149 7.58 -12.88 -8.55
N ARG A 150 7.96 -13.94 -9.28
CA ARG A 150 7.14 -15.15 -9.39
C ARG A 150 7.00 -15.89 -8.07
N ALA A 151 8.00 -15.80 -7.19
CA ALA A 151 8.00 -16.45 -5.88
C ALA A 151 6.98 -15.81 -4.92
N THR A 152 6.87 -14.48 -4.92
CA THR A 152 5.83 -13.78 -4.15
C THR A 152 4.45 -14.10 -4.72
N ARG A 153 4.27 -14.09 -6.05
CA ARG A 153 3.01 -14.49 -6.70
C ARG A 153 2.56 -15.92 -6.32
N ALA A 154 3.47 -16.91 -6.38
CA ALA A 154 3.18 -18.29 -6.00
C ALA A 154 2.74 -18.42 -4.52
N THR A 155 3.20 -17.52 -3.66
CA THR A 155 2.86 -17.53 -2.23
C THR A 155 1.46 -16.99 -1.95
N PHE A 156 1.08 -15.89 -2.60
CA PHE A 156 -0.21 -15.22 -2.35
C PHE A 156 -1.34 -15.76 -3.25
N GLY A 157 -0.98 -16.47 -4.32
CA GLY A 157 -1.91 -16.96 -5.33
C GLY A 157 -2.20 -15.91 -6.39
N ASP A 158 -2.78 -16.35 -7.50
CA ASP A 158 -3.17 -15.43 -8.56
C ASP A 158 -4.27 -14.48 -8.09
N PRO A 159 -4.14 -13.17 -8.36
CA PRO A 159 -5.27 -12.27 -8.21
C PRO A 159 -6.39 -12.76 -9.16
N PRO A 160 -7.66 -12.54 -8.82
CA PRO A 160 -8.77 -12.88 -9.72
C PRO A 160 -8.52 -12.23 -11.08
N ALA A 161 -8.77 -13.01 -12.15
CA ALA A 161 -8.44 -12.61 -13.50
C ALA A 161 -9.07 -11.25 -13.82
N VAL A 162 -8.25 -10.38 -14.40
CA VAL A 162 -8.63 -9.04 -14.81
C VAL A 162 -8.64 -9.04 -16.33
N ASP A 163 -9.76 -8.68 -16.94
CA ASP A 163 -9.84 -8.54 -18.39
C ASP A 163 -8.90 -7.43 -18.88
N ALA A 164 -8.70 -7.34 -20.20
CA ALA A 164 -7.85 -6.31 -20.81
C ALA A 164 -8.29 -4.85 -20.51
N ARG A 165 -9.45 -4.67 -19.87
CA ARG A 165 -10.03 -3.38 -19.47
C ARG A 165 -10.01 -3.15 -17.96
N GLY A 166 -9.30 -3.97 -17.18
CA GLY A 166 -9.21 -3.79 -15.74
C GLY A 166 -10.40 -4.35 -14.95
N ARG A 167 -11.29 -5.14 -15.56
CA ARG A 167 -12.51 -5.67 -14.90
C ARG A 167 -12.29 -7.11 -14.45
N ARG A 168 -12.68 -7.40 -13.21
CA ARG A 168 -12.66 -8.78 -12.68
C ARG A 168 -13.70 -9.65 -13.39
N THR A 169 -13.27 -10.80 -13.88
CA THR A 169 -14.13 -11.90 -14.37
C THR A 169 -14.41 -12.91 -13.28
#